data_AF-W0H1L4-F1
#
_entry.id   AF-W0H1L4-F1
#
_cell.length_a   1.000
_cell.length_b   1.000
_cell.length_c   1.000
_cell.angle_alpha   90.00
_cell.angle_beta   90.00
_cell.angle_gamma   90.00
#
_symmetry.space_group_name_H-M   'P 1'
#
loop_
_entity.id
_entity.type
_entity.pdbx_description
1 polymer ?
#
loop_
_entity_poly.entity_id
_entity_poly.type
_entity_poly.pdbx_seq_one_letter_code
_entity_poly.pdbx_strand_id
1 'polypeptide(L)'
;MAAPCMAAEPYEPWPSRDQLRGIEQAAYACSRNNSTEACEQLRQLADPLMDHYRLPGLCKDVLWSLMDEAKVASTNDFRRKDAITTTARRIPRVCAEPVMKKEKPKSRQA
;
A
#
# COMPACT_ATOMS: atom_id res chain seq x y z
N MET A 1 -9.06 38.85 18.77
CA MET A 1 -8.08 37.82 18.36
C MET A 1 -8.90 36.63 17.89
N ALA A 2 -8.90 36.34 16.58
CA ALA A 2 -9.60 35.17 16.05
C ALA A 2 -8.77 33.92 16.37
N ALA A 3 -9.33 32.99 17.15
CA ALA A 3 -8.70 31.71 17.41
C ALA A 3 -8.72 30.87 16.11
N PRO A 4 -7.64 30.15 15.78
CA PRO A 4 -7.66 29.25 14.64
C PRO A 4 -8.66 28.13 14.94
N CYS A 5 -9.70 28.03 14.11
CA CYS A 5 -10.55 26.85 14.07
C CYS A 5 -9.65 25.68 13.66
N MET A 6 -9.28 24.82 14.61
CA MET A 6 -8.73 23.51 14.28
C MET A 6 -9.85 22.77 13.54
N ALA A 7 -9.82 22.81 12.22
CA ALA A 7 -10.61 21.90 11.40
C ALA A 7 -10.17 20.49 11.82
N ALA A 8 -11.09 19.74 12.44
CA ALA A 8 -10.85 18.34 12.72
C ALA A 8 -10.46 17.67 11.39
N GLU A 9 -9.25 17.10 11.32
CA GLU A 9 -8.83 16.36 10.13
C GLU A 9 -9.93 15.36 9.78
N PRO A 10 -10.41 15.34 8.51
CA PRO A 10 -11.40 14.38 8.08
C PRO A 10 -10.93 12.98 8.46
N TYR A 11 -11.76 12.23 9.18
CA TYR A 11 -11.43 10.87 9.55
C TYR A 11 -11.30 10.02 8.29
N GLU A 12 -10.07 9.74 7.89
CA GLU A 12 -9.77 8.83 6.79
C GLU A 12 -9.70 7.40 7.35
N PRO A 13 -10.62 6.51 6.94
CA PRO A 13 -10.58 5.12 7.36
C PRO A 13 -9.37 4.44 6.75
N TRP A 14 -8.79 3.51 7.51
CA TRP A 14 -7.69 2.69 7.03
C TRP A 14 -8.09 1.92 5.75
N PRO A 15 -7.22 1.74 4.76
CA PRO A 15 -7.55 1.01 3.54
C PRO A 15 -8.01 -0.42 3.85
N SER A 16 -9.13 -0.82 3.24
CA SER A 16 -9.67 -2.15 3.45
C SER A 16 -8.73 -3.23 2.91
N ARG A 17 -8.83 -4.45 3.46
CA ARG A 17 -8.06 -5.59 2.95
C ARG A 17 -8.31 -5.86 1.47
N ASP A 18 -9.53 -5.58 1.00
CA ASP A 18 -9.89 -5.76 -0.40
C ASP A 18 -9.24 -4.70 -1.30
N GLN A 19 -9.12 -3.45 -0.84
CA GLN A 19 -8.36 -2.42 -1.57
C GLN A 19 -6.88 -2.81 -1.69
N LEU A 20 -6.26 -3.26 -0.61
CA LEU A 20 -4.86 -3.71 -0.61
C LEU A 20 -4.65 -4.93 -1.53
N ARG A 21 -5.60 -5.87 -1.55
CA ARG A 21 -5.60 -6.99 -2.49
C ARG A 21 -5.82 -6.55 -3.94
N GLY A 22 -6.63 -5.52 -4.18
CA GLY A 22 -6.82 -4.94 -5.51
C GLY A 22 -5.51 -4.43 -6.11
N ILE A 23 -4.69 -3.75 -5.30
CA ILE A 23 -3.34 -3.31 -5.69
C ILE A 23 -2.47 -4.52 -6.01
N GLU A 24 -2.48 -5.55 -5.17
CA GLU A 24 -1.73 -6.78 -5.41
C GLU A 24 -2.10 -7.43 -6.76
N GLN A 25 -3.41 -7.54 -7.04
CA GLN A 25 -3.93 -8.11 -8.27
C GLN A 25 -3.58 -7.27 -9.50
N ALA A 26 -3.68 -5.94 -9.41
CA ALA A 26 -3.26 -5.04 -10.47
C ALA A 26 -1.76 -5.15 -10.75
N ALA A 27 -0.93 -5.32 -9.72
CA ALA A 27 0.50 -5.58 -9.88
C ALA A 27 0.77 -6.92 -10.59
N TYR A 28 0.04 -7.98 -10.25
CA TYR A 28 0.12 -9.24 -11.00
C TYR A 28 -0.36 -9.12 -12.45
N ALA A 29 -1.32 -8.25 -12.74
CA ALA A 29 -1.76 -7.98 -14.10
C ALA A 29 -0.67 -7.23 -14.88
N CYS A 30 -0.09 -6.17 -14.31
CA CYS A 30 1.03 -5.43 -14.91
C CYS A 30 2.27 -6.33 -15.14
N SER A 31 2.58 -7.24 -14.21
CA SER A 31 3.68 -8.18 -14.38
C SER A 31 3.41 -9.24 -15.46
N ARG A 32 2.15 -9.66 -15.63
CA ARG A 32 1.78 -10.64 -16.67
C ARG A 32 1.66 -10.02 -18.05
N ASN A 33 0.92 -8.92 -18.16
CA ASN A 33 0.54 -8.35 -19.45
C ASN A 33 1.58 -7.35 -19.95
N ASN A 34 2.32 -6.68 -19.06
CA ASN A 34 3.29 -5.64 -19.42
C ASN A 34 2.70 -4.59 -20.38
N SER A 35 1.42 -4.26 -20.20
CA SER A 35 0.71 -3.25 -21.00
C SER A 35 0.54 -1.98 -20.19
N THR A 36 0.40 -0.85 -20.89
CA THR A 36 0.21 0.46 -20.28
C THR A 36 -1.02 0.47 -19.39
N GLU A 37 -2.14 -0.08 -19.86
CA GLU A 37 -3.41 -0.08 -19.13
C GLU A 37 -3.29 -0.82 -17.79
N ALA A 38 -2.64 -1.99 -17.78
CA ALA A 38 -2.50 -2.80 -16.58
C ALA A 38 -1.58 -2.15 -15.53
N CYS A 39 -0.51 -1.49 -15.98
CA CYS A 39 0.43 -0.82 -15.08
C CYS A 39 -0.10 0.55 -14.60
N GLU A 40 -0.87 1.27 -15.41
CA GLU A 40 -1.58 2.48 -15.01
C GLU A 40 -2.69 2.19 -14.01
N GLN A 41 -3.44 1.10 -14.18
CA GLN A 41 -4.47 0.71 -13.22
C GLN A 41 -3.89 0.48 -11.82
N LEU A 42 -2.71 -0.16 -11.74
CA LEU A 42 -2.00 -0.31 -10.47
C LEU A 42 -1.67 1.07 -9.86
N ARG A 43 -1.15 1.99 -10.67
CA ARG A 43 -0.78 3.33 -10.23
C ARG A 43 -1.99 4.12 -9.72
N GLN A 44 -3.12 4.05 -10.42
CA GLN A 44 -4.38 4.67 -10.00
C GLN A 44 -4.90 4.15 -8.65
N LEU A 45 -4.67 2.88 -8.34
CA LEU A 45 -5.04 2.29 -7.05
C LEU A 45 -4.05 2.64 -5.93
N ALA A 46 -2.76 2.81 -6.26
CA ALA A 46 -1.70 3.06 -5.31
C ALA A 46 -1.52 4.55 -4.97
N ASP A 47 -1.72 5.45 -5.94
CA ASP A 47 -1.54 6.91 -5.77
C ASP A 47 -2.33 7.47 -4.57
N PRO A 48 -3.64 7.17 -4.39
CA PRO A 48 -4.39 7.68 -3.24
C PRO A 48 -3.87 7.21 -1.87
N LEU A 49 -3.18 6.07 -1.83
CA LEU A 49 -2.59 5.56 -0.59
C LEU A 49 -1.29 6.28 -0.22
N MET A 50 -0.60 6.90 -1.17
CA MET A 50 0.62 7.68 -0.88
C MET A 50 0.30 8.92 -0.04
N ASP A 51 -0.85 9.54 -0.30
CA ASP A 51 -1.30 10.75 0.40
C ASP A 51 -2.01 10.45 1.73
N HIS A 52 -2.25 9.18 2.04
CA HIS A 52 -2.97 8.78 3.25
C HIS A 52 -2.15 9.09 4.52
N TYR A 53 -2.67 9.94 5.40
CA TYR A 53 -1.97 10.41 6.61
C TYR A 53 -1.71 9.31 7.65
N ARG A 54 -2.59 8.32 7.74
CA ARG A 54 -2.51 7.26 8.77
C ARG A 54 -1.64 6.08 8.35
N LEU A 55 -1.28 5.99 7.07
CA LEU A 55 -0.44 4.90 6.60
C LEU A 55 1.01 5.05 7.09
N PRO A 56 1.63 3.98 7.59
CA PRO A 56 3.02 4.03 8.05
C PRO A 56 3.96 4.38 6.90
N GLY A 57 5.06 5.08 7.19
CA GLY A 57 6.10 5.39 6.19
C GLY A 57 6.55 4.13 5.42
N LEU A 58 6.71 3.01 6.13
CA LEU A 58 7.07 1.72 5.51
C LEU A 58 6.06 1.24 4.46
N CYS A 59 4.75 1.45 4.66
CA CYS A 59 3.75 1.12 3.66
C CYS A 59 3.92 1.99 2.42
N LYS A 60 4.16 3.29 2.60
CA LYS A 60 4.40 4.24 1.50
C LYS A 60 5.67 3.90 0.74
N ASP A 61 6.74 3.50 1.43
CA ASP A 61 7.99 3.07 0.78
C ASP A 61 7.79 1.84 -0.11
N VAL A 62 7.01 0.86 0.36
CA VAL A 62 6.68 -0.35 -0.41
C VAL A 62 5.78 -0.02 -1.59
N LEU A 63 4.76 0.84 -1.41
CA LEU A 63 3.89 1.32 -2.49
C LEU A 63 4.69 2.08 -3.55
N TRP A 64 5.58 2.97 -3.11
CA TRP A 64 6.45 3.75 -3.99
C TRP A 64 7.37 2.84 -4.81
N SER A 65 8.02 1.88 -4.14
CA SER A 65 8.86 0.86 -4.81
C SER A 65 8.06 0.07 -5.83
N LEU A 66 6.84 -0.37 -5.46
CA LEU A 66 5.98 -1.12 -6.36
C LEU A 66 5.61 -0.31 -7.61
N MET A 67 5.24 0.96 -7.47
CA MET A 67 4.92 1.83 -8.60
C MET A 67 6.14 2.17 -9.46
N ASP A 68 7.34 2.19 -8.86
CA ASP A 68 8.58 2.41 -9.60
C ASP A 68 8.94 1.19 -10.46
N GLU A 69 8.78 -0.01 -9.90
CA GLU A 69 9.05 -1.30 -10.57
C GLU A 69 7.98 -1.67 -11.60
N ALA A 70 6.71 -1.40 -11.30
CA ALA A 70 5.57 -1.81 -12.11
C ALA A 70 5.27 -0.84 -13.25
N LYS A 71 6.27 -0.58 -14.09
CA LYS A 71 6.17 0.20 -15.33
C LYS A 71 6.30 -0.69 -16.54
N VAL A 72 5.70 -0.29 -17.65
CA VAL A 72 5.87 -1.00 -18.93
C VAL A 72 7.35 -1.04 -19.28
N ALA A 73 7.85 -2.24 -19.56
CA ALA A 73 9.21 -2.45 -20.03
C ALA A 73 9.21 -2.91 -21.49
N SER A 74 10.32 -2.70 -22.20
CA SER A 74 10.49 -3.22 -23.57
C SER A 74 10.44 -4.74 -23.62
N THR A 75 10.89 -5.41 -22.55
CA THR A 75 10.92 -6.88 -22.42
C THR A 75 10.31 -7.30 -21.09
N ASN A 76 9.42 -8.28 -21.10
CA ASN A 76 8.75 -8.77 -19.90
C ASN A 76 9.48 -9.98 -19.28
N ASP A 77 10.73 -9.76 -18.86
CA ASP A 77 11.58 -10.81 -18.32
C ASP A 77 11.13 -11.32 -16.94
N PHE A 78 11.56 -12.54 -16.61
CA PHE A 78 11.28 -13.16 -15.32
C PHE A 78 11.73 -12.29 -14.14
N ARG A 79 12.87 -11.61 -14.24
CA ARG A 79 13.39 -10.74 -13.17
C ARG A 79 12.46 -9.57 -12.86
N ARG A 80 11.89 -8.94 -13.89
CA ARG A 80 10.89 -7.86 -13.74
C ARG A 80 9.62 -8.39 -13.09
N LYS A 81 9.12 -9.53 -13.60
CA LYS A 81 7.95 -10.20 -13.05
C LYS A 81 8.13 -10.51 -11.56
N ASP A 82 9.26 -11.10 -11.20
CA ASP A 82 9.55 -11.49 -9.84
C ASP A 82 9.63 -10.27 -8.91
N ALA A 83 10.32 -9.20 -9.32
CA ALA A 83 10.41 -7.95 -8.56
C ALA A 83 9.02 -7.38 -8.24
N ILE A 84 8.18 -7.16 -9.26
CA ILE A 84 6.82 -6.63 -9.10
C ILE A 84 5.99 -7.52 -8.17
N THR A 85 6.01 -8.85 -8.38
CA THR A 85 5.19 -9.76 -7.58
C THR A 85 5.68 -9.93 -6.14
N THR A 86 6.98 -9.83 -5.91
CA THR A 86 7.57 -9.92 -4.57
C THR A 86 7.28 -8.67 -3.77
N THR A 87 7.34 -7.49 -4.39
CA THR A 87 6.97 -6.23 -3.75
C THR A 87 5.47 -6.17 -3.48
N ALA A 88 4.63 -6.55 -4.45
CA ALA A 88 3.17 -6.58 -4.30
C ALA A 88 2.70 -7.44 -3.13
N ARG A 89 3.28 -8.64 -2.93
CA ARG A 89 2.92 -9.55 -1.83
C ARG A 89 3.12 -8.96 -0.43
N ARG A 90 3.95 -7.92 -0.30
CA ARG A 90 4.20 -7.24 0.98
C ARG A 90 3.10 -6.23 1.32
N ILE A 91 2.40 -5.69 0.33
CA ILE A 91 1.38 -4.63 0.50
C ILE A 91 0.32 -5.01 1.56
N PRO A 92 -0.37 -6.17 1.49
CA PRO A 92 -1.43 -6.47 2.45
C PRO A 92 -0.93 -6.74 3.87
N ARG A 93 0.38 -6.95 4.06
CA ARG A 93 0.98 -7.17 5.38
C ARG A 93 1.50 -5.88 6.00
N VAL A 94 2.11 -5.02 5.19
CA VAL A 94 2.76 -3.78 5.63
C VAL A 94 1.75 -2.64 5.73
N CYS A 95 0.77 -2.60 4.82
CA CYS A 95 -0.23 -1.56 4.75
C CYS A 95 -1.53 -1.91 5.48
N ALA A 96 -1.64 -3.09 6.11
CA ALA A 96 -2.81 -3.44 6.90
C ALA A 96 -2.80 -2.75 8.26
N GLU A 97 -3.99 -2.51 8.82
CA GLU A 97 -4.14 -1.87 10.11
C GLU A 97 -3.39 -2.69 11.17
N PRO A 98 -2.51 -2.06 11.98
CA PRO A 98 -1.86 -2.76 13.06
C PRO A 98 -2.92 -3.24 14.02
N VAL A 99 -3.12 -4.56 14.06
CA VAL A 99 -4.00 -5.20 15.04
C VAL A 99 -3.33 -4.95 16.39
N MET A 100 -3.75 -3.89 17.10
CA MET A 100 -3.33 -3.67 18.47
C MET A 100 -3.87 -4.86 19.28
N LYS A 101 -3.02 -5.88 19.42
CA LYS A 101 -3.25 -6.92 20.41
C LYS A 101 -3.21 -6.18 21.73
N LYS A 102 -4.38 -6.00 22.35
CA LYS A 102 -4.46 -5.58 23.75
C LYS A 102 -3.78 -6.68 24.56
N GLU A 103 -2.45 -6.66 24.67
CA GLU A 103 -1.75 -7.43 25.68
C GLU A 103 -2.26 -6.87 27.02
N LYS A 104 -3.14 -7.63 27.67
CA LYS A 104 -3.50 -7.35 29.06
C LYS A 104 -2.18 -7.28 29.84
N PRO A 105 -1.93 -6.20 30.60
CA PRO A 105 -0.71 -6.12 31.40
C PRO A 105 -0.70 -7.33 32.34
N LYS A 106 0.31 -8.19 32.18
CA LYS A 106 0.54 -9.33 33.04
C LYS A 106 0.90 -8.76 34.41
N SER A 107 -0.10 -8.65 35.29
CA SER A 107 0.11 -8.24 36.68
C SER A 107 1.13 -9.21 37.27
N ARG A 108 2.33 -8.70 37.54
CA ARG A 108 3.40 -9.41 38.23
C ARG A 108 2.97 -9.50 39.69
N GLN A 109 2.25 -10.56 40.05
CA GLN A 109 1.98 -10.85 41.46
C GLN A 109 3.28 -11.29 42.13
N ALA A 110 3.51 -10.67 43.29
CA ALA A 110 4.68 -10.76 44.15
C ALA A 110 4.82 -12.13 44.82
#